data_AF-A0A183M4M3-F1
#
_entry.id   AF-A0A183M4M3-F1
#
_cell.length_a   1.000
_cell.length_b   1.000
_cell.length_c   1.000
_cell.angle_alpha   90.00
_cell.angle_beta   90.00
_cell.angle_gamma   90.00
#
_symmetry.space_group_name_H-M   'P 1'
#
loop_
_entity.id
_entity.type
_entity.pdbx_description
1 polymer ?
#
loop_
_entity_poly.entity_id
_entity_poly.type
_entity_poly.pdbx_seq_one_letter_code
_entity_poly.pdbx_strand_id
1 'polypeptide(L)'
;MLVNMSSANSEKRQVFFKTFFMDILQHMFAVITDRSQTGNLTLQSSLLAYMFKIVENDIITVPLSDAPESTTVQGSKVNVQYVHQSLSQLLKQVFPHLQETQIRIFIDGLFSFDQDVAAFREHVRDFLVQIREVAGEDLSDLYLEEREAEIAQAQAAKLRRQACIPGILGPHEVDMCD
;
A
#
# COMPACT_ATOMS: atom_id res chain seq x y z
N MET A 1 -2.71 -12.68 -6.87
CA MET A 1 -2.26 -13.88 -6.12
C MET A 1 -2.82 -13.88 -4.69
N LEU A 2 -2.58 -12.84 -3.89
CA LEU A 2 -3.06 -12.78 -2.50
C LEU A 2 -4.59 -12.87 -2.37
N VAL A 3 -5.34 -12.13 -3.20
CA VAL A 3 -6.82 -12.18 -3.25
C VAL A 3 -7.37 -13.57 -3.59
N ASN A 4 -6.73 -14.28 -4.52
CA ASN A 4 -7.18 -15.62 -4.90
C ASN A 4 -6.84 -16.65 -3.80
N MET A 5 -5.73 -16.47 -3.10
CA MET A 5 -5.32 -17.34 -2.00
C MET A 5 -6.16 -17.12 -0.74
N SER A 6 -6.63 -15.88 -0.50
CA SER A 6 -7.59 -15.60 0.58
C SER A 6 -8.96 -16.24 0.35
N SER A 7 -9.27 -16.72 -0.86
CA SER A 7 -10.47 -17.52 -1.15
C SER A 7 -10.23 -19.03 -1.21
N ALA A 8 -8.97 -19.49 -1.18
CA ALA A 8 -8.61 -20.90 -1.29
C ALA A 8 -8.90 -21.68 0.01
N ASN A 9 -8.85 -23.02 -0.04
CA ASN A 9 -9.04 -23.90 1.12
C ASN A 9 -8.22 -23.41 2.34
N SER A 10 -8.87 -23.39 3.51
CA SER A 10 -8.34 -22.75 4.73
C SER A 10 -6.93 -23.24 5.08
N GLU A 11 -6.67 -24.55 5.02
CA GLU A 11 -5.37 -25.12 5.40
C GLU A 11 -4.23 -24.69 4.48
N LYS A 12 -4.42 -24.79 3.15
CA LYS A 12 -3.40 -24.37 2.17
C LYS A 12 -3.12 -22.86 2.25
N ARG A 13 -4.17 -22.08 2.53
CA ARG A 13 -4.08 -20.62 2.76
C ARG A 13 -3.19 -20.32 3.97
N GLN A 14 -3.42 -20.99 5.10
CA GLN A 14 -2.62 -20.77 6.31
C GLN A 14 -1.14 -21.13 6.10
N VAL A 15 -0.85 -22.25 5.44
CA VAL A 15 0.54 -22.64 5.11
C VAL A 15 1.22 -21.59 4.24
N PHE A 16 0.54 -21.10 3.21
CA PHE A 16 1.07 -20.06 2.34
C PHE A 16 1.39 -18.78 3.10
N PHE A 17 0.47 -18.29 3.93
CA PHE A 17 0.71 -17.05 4.68
C PHE A 17 1.81 -17.23 5.72
N LYS A 18 1.88 -18.37 6.41
CA LYS A 18 2.98 -18.65 7.34
C LYS A 18 4.34 -18.60 6.63
N THR A 19 4.46 -19.17 5.43
CA THR A 19 5.74 -19.25 4.71
C THR A 19 6.11 -17.95 4.00
N PHE A 20 5.17 -17.26 3.35
CA PHE A 20 5.50 -16.19 2.41
C PHE A 20 5.05 -14.79 2.85
N PHE A 21 4.20 -14.66 3.87
CA PHE A 21 3.62 -13.35 4.20
C PHE A 21 4.70 -12.32 4.57
N MET A 22 5.60 -12.68 5.48
CA MET A 22 6.67 -11.79 5.92
C MET A 22 7.66 -11.46 4.80
N ASP A 23 8.01 -12.44 3.98
CA ASP A 23 8.89 -12.22 2.83
C ASP A 23 8.26 -11.27 1.81
N ILE A 24 6.98 -11.46 1.49
CA ILE A 24 6.25 -10.57 0.59
C ILE A 24 6.19 -9.16 1.19
N LEU A 25 5.91 -9.04 2.49
CA LEU A 25 5.79 -7.75 3.18
C LEU A 25 7.11 -6.99 3.13
N GLN A 26 8.23 -7.65 3.46
CA GLN A 26 9.56 -7.05 3.43
C GLN A 26 9.95 -6.59 2.02
N HIS A 27 9.72 -7.42 0.99
CA HIS A 27 10.00 -7.03 -0.38
C HIS A 27 9.14 -5.84 -0.83
N MET A 28 7.86 -5.80 -0.44
CA MET A 28 6.98 -4.67 -0.75
C MET A 28 7.48 -3.38 -0.11
N PHE A 29 7.94 -3.42 1.16
CA PHE A 29 8.55 -2.26 1.79
C PHE A 29 9.83 -1.83 1.09
N ALA A 30 10.72 -2.77 0.76
CA ALA A 30 11.94 -2.48 0.03
C ALA A 30 11.64 -1.76 -1.31
N VAL A 31 10.64 -2.24 -2.05
CA VAL A 31 10.19 -1.65 -3.32
C VAL A 31 9.60 -0.25 -3.14
N ILE A 32 8.71 -0.05 -2.16
CA ILE A 32 8.09 1.26 -1.91
C ILE A 32 9.13 2.30 -1.46
N THR A 33 10.12 1.86 -0.69
CA THR A 33 11.23 2.72 -0.26
C THR A 33 12.29 2.95 -1.34
N ASP A 34 12.28 2.16 -2.42
CA ASP A 34 13.19 2.33 -3.54
C ASP A 34 12.77 3.56 -4.38
N ARG A 35 13.76 4.37 -4.75
CA ARG A 35 13.61 5.58 -5.54
C ARG A 35 13.11 5.29 -6.95
N SER A 36 13.43 4.12 -7.49
CA SER A 36 13.18 3.78 -8.90
C SER A 36 11.73 3.38 -9.24
N GLN A 37 10.86 3.21 -8.23
CA GLN A 37 9.53 2.59 -8.42
C GLN A 37 8.35 3.44 -7.92
N THR A 38 8.53 4.76 -7.79
CA THR A 38 7.49 5.71 -7.32
C THR A 38 6.29 5.83 -8.25
N GLY A 39 6.43 5.48 -9.53
CA GLY A 39 5.37 5.59 -10.53
C GLY A 39 4.19 4.63 -10.37
N ASN A 40 4.17 3.77 -9.33
CA ASN A 40 3.08 2.83 -9.09
C ASN A 40 2.66 2.78 -7.61
N LEU A 41 2.74 3.94 -6.94
CA LEU A 41 2.47 4.04 -5.51
C LEU A 41 1.03 3.65 -5.17
N THR A 42 0.05 3.92 -6.02
CA THR A 42 -1.34 3.50 -5.77
C THR A 42 -1.50 1.99 -5.75
N LEU A 43 -0.88 1.24 -6.67
CA LEU A 43 -0.95 -0.23 -6.67
C LEU A 43 -0.22 -0.81 -5.46
N GLN A 44 0.97 -0.26 -5.16
CA GLN A 44 1.78 -0.69 -4.02
C GLN A 44 1.04 -0.45 -2.69
N SER A 45 0.43 0.72 -2.56
CA SER A 45 -0.40 1.10 -1.40
C SER A 45 -1.63 0.20 -1.28
N SER A 46 -2.32 -0.08 -2.39
CA SER A 46 -3.47 -0.99 -2.41
C SER A 46 -3.09 -2.40 -1.94
N LEU A 47 -1.93 -2.89 -2.38
CA LEU A 47 -1.44 -4.22 -2.01
C LEU A 47 -1.05 -4.28 -0.53
N LEU A 48 -0.32 -3.27 -0.03
CA LEU A 48 0.03 -3.19 1.38
C LEU A 48 -1.21 -3.07 2.27
N ALA A 49 -2.14 -2.18 1.95
CA ALA A 49 -3.40 -2.03 2.68
C ALA A 49 -4.14 -3.37 2.77
N TYR A 50 -4.22 -4.12 1.65
CA TYR A 50 -4.77 -5.47 1.66
C TYR A 50 -4.00 -6.43 2.57
N MET A 51 -2.66 -6.38 2.58
CA MET A 51 -1.83 -7.21 3.47
C MET A 51 -2.09 -6.92 4.94
N PHE A 52 -2.20 -5.65 5.34
CA PHE A 52 -2.52 -5.29 6.74
C PHE A 52 -3.95 -5.72 7.10
N LYS A 53 -4.90 -5.51 6.20
CA LYS A 53 -6.29 -5.91 6.36
C LYS A 53 -6.47 -7.41 6.62
N ILE A 54 -5.71 -8.28 5.93
CA ILE A 54 -5.80 -9.73 6.17
C ILE A 54 -5.22 -10.15 7.52
N VAL A 55 -4.28 -9.38 8.10
CA VAL A 55 -3.77 -9.64 9.45
C VAL A 55 -4.78 -9.18 10.50
N GLU A 56 -5.40 -8.02 10.31
CA GLU A 56 -6.37 -7.47 11.26
C GLU A 56 -7.67 -8.28 11.30
N ASN A 57 -8.18 -8.73 10.15
CA ASN A 57 -9.46 -9.45 10.06
C ASN A 57 -9.37 -10.96 10.35
N ASP A 58 -8.35 -11.42 11.09
CA ASP A 58 -8.18 -12.83 11.49
C ASP A 58 -8.15 -13.83 10.29
N ILE A 59 -7.80 -13.37 9.08
CA ILE A 59 -7.69 -14.27 7.92
C ILE A 59 -6.49 -15.20 8.08
N ILE A 60 -5.43 -14.72 8.74
CA ILE A 60 -4.28 -15.52 9.16
C ILE A 60 -4.49 -15.94 10.61
N THR A 61 -4.87 -17.20 10.81
CA THR A 61 -5.15 -17.77 12.13
C THR A 61 -3.94 -18.48 12.73
N VAL A 62 -2.97 -18.85 11.89
CA VAL A 62 -1.71 -19.45 12.34
C VAL A 62 -0.73 -18.37 12.80
N PRO A 63 0.12 -18.66 13.80
CA PRO A 63 1.15 -17.72 14.24
C PRO A 63 2.20 -17.52 13.13
N LEU A 64 2.49 -16.26 12.83
CA LEU A 64 3.56 -15.86 11.89
C LEU A 64 4.97 -15.97 12.48
N SER A 65 5.09 -16.03 13.81
CA SER A 65 6.38 -16.23 14.49
C SER A 65 6.73 -17.72 14.58
N ASP A 66 7.99 -18.07 14.33
CA ASP A 66 8.54 -19.42 14.59
C ASP A 66 8.86 -19.67 16.08
N ALA A 67 8.44 -18.78 16.98
CA ALA A 67 8.65 -18.94 18.41
C ALA A 67 7.93 -20.21 18.92
N PRO A 68 8.56 -20.97 19.83
CA PRO A 68 7.99 -22.22 20.34
C PRO A 68 6.63 -21.96 20.98
N GLU A 69 5.71 -22.91 20.78
CA GLU A 69 4.26 -22.92 21.01
C GLU A 69 3.78 -22.66 22.46
N SER A 70 4.43 -21.78 23.22
CA SER A 70 4.08 -21.48 24.62
C SER A 70 3.11 -20.31 24.79
N THR A 71 2.73 -19.61 23.73
CA THR A 71 1.73 -18.55 23.82
C THR A 71 0.37 -19.11 23.46
N THR A 72 -0.42 -19.45 24.48
CA THR A 72 -1.83 -19.87 24.42
C THR A 72 -2.79 -18.84 23.82
N VAL A 73 -2.27 -17.73 23.29
CA VAL A 73 -3.03 -16.67 22.64
C VAL A 73 -2.88 -16.85 21.13
N GLN A 74 -3.76 -17.66 20.54
CA GLN A 74 -3.93 -17.71 19.09
C GLN A 74 -4.90 -16.60 18.66
N GLY A 75 -4.57 -15.85 17.61
CA GLY A 75 -5.46 -14.84 17.03
C GLY A 75 -4.73 -13.62 16.46
N SER A 76 -5.48 -12.76 15.78
CA SER A 76 -5.00 -11.57 15.05
C SER A 76 -4.09 -10.69 15.90
N LYS A 77 -4.38 -10.50 17.18
CA LYS A 77 -3.58 -9.65 18.08
C LYS A 77 -2.10 -10.05 18.15
N VAL A 78 -1.80 -11.35 18.15
CA VAL A 78 -0.40 -11.83 18.20
C VAL A 78 0.28 -11.62 16.85
N ASN A 79 -0.43 -11.86 15.75
CA ASN A 79 0.10 -11.64 14.41
C ASN A 79 0.34 -10.14 14.13
N VAL A 80 -0.60 -9.27 14.52
CA VAL A 80 -0.45 -7.81 14.44
C VAL A 80 0.78 -7.35 15.23
N GLN A 81 0.93 -7.81 16.48
CA GLN A 81 2.07 -7.45 17.32
C GLN A 81 3.40 -7.93 16.70
N TYR A 82 3.43 -9.14 16.15
CA TYR A 82 4.62 -9.67 15.48
C TYR A 82 4.99 -8.85 14.25
N VAL A 83 4.02 -8.55 13.38
CA VAL A 83 4.23 -7.70 12.19
C VAL A 83 4.75 -6.31 12.60
N HIS A 84 4.16 -5.71 13.63
CA HIS A 84 4.57 -4.41 14.15
C HIS A 84 6.04 -4.41 14.62
N GLN A 85 6.42 -5.43 15.38
CA GLN A 85 7.81 -5.60 15.86
C GLN A 85 8.79 -5.82 14.69
N SER A 86 8.46 -6.71 13.75
CA SER A 86 9.31 -6.99 12.60
C SER A 86 9.50 -5.78 11.69
N LEU A 87 8.42 -5.02 11.43
CA LEU A 87 8.51 -3.78 10.65
C LEU A 87 9.31 -2.70 11.38
N SER A 88 9.15 -2.58 12.69
CA SER A 88 9.93 -1.63 13.50
C SER A 88 11.43 -1.92 13.40
N GLN A 89 11.81 -3.20 13.49
CA GLN A 89 13.20 -3.65 13.34
C GLN A 89 13.73 -3.39 11.93
N LEU A 90 12.95 -3.73 10.90
CA LEU A 90 13.31 -3.50 9.50
C LEU A 90 13.55 -2.01 9.22
N LEU A 91 12.60 -1.15 9.57
CA LEU A 91 12.70 0.28 9.31
C LEU A 91 13.85 0.92 10.08
N LYS A 92 14.13 0.46 11.31
CA LYS A 92 15.27 0.96 12.09
C LYS A 92 16.62 0.56 11.47
N GLN A 93 16.70 -0.63 10.86
CA GLN A 93 17.88 -1.10 10.17
C GLN A 93 18.13 -0.33 8.87
N VAL A 94 17.08 -0.10 8.08
CA VAL A 94 17.18 0.57 6.77
C VAL A 94 17.35 2.08 6.93
N PHE A 95 16.68 2.69 7.90
CA PHE A 95 16.69 4.14 8.15
C PHE A 95 17.13 4.45 9.59
N PRO A 96 18.42 4.29 9.91
CA PRO A 96 18.92 4.46 11.29
C PRO A 96 18.69 5.87 11.84
N HIS A 97 18.57 6.87 10.97
CA HIS A 97 18.32 8.27 11.28
C HIS A 97 16.88 8.55 11.75
N LEU A 98 15.92 7.65 11.49
CA LEU A 98 14.54 7.82 11.96
C LEU A 98 14.44 7.60 13.47
N GLN A 99 13.62 8.43 14.12
CA GLN A 99 13.31 8.28 15.53
C GLN A 99 12.35 7.11 15.73
N GLU A 100 12.48 6.39 16.85
CA GLU A 100 11.61 5.24 17.16
C GLU A 100 10.13 5.64 17.22
N THR A 101 9.84 6.84 17.75
CA THR A 101 8.47 7.40 17.76
C THR A 101 7.91 7.59 16.35
N GLN A 102 8.72 8.02 15.38
CA GLN A 102 8.29 8.23 14.00
C GLN A 102 7.96 6.89 13.33
N ILE A 103 8.83 5.88 13.53
CA ILE A 103 8.62 4.51 13.04
C ILE A 103 7.30 3.94 13.60
N ARG A 104 7.08 4.12 14.90
CA ARG A 104 5.86 3.64 15.55
C ARG A 104 4.60 4.31 15.00
N ILE A 105 4.58 5.64 14.90
CA ILE A 105 3.44 6.39 14.35
C ILE A 105 3.16 5.96 12.91
N PHE A 106 4.22 5.76 12.11
CA PHE A 106 4.09 5.29 10.75
C PHE A 106 3.40 3.93 10.70
N ILE A 107 3.89 2.94 11.46
CA ILE A 107 3.31 1.59 11.49
C ILE A 107 1.87 1.61 12.01
N ASP A 108 1.58 2.36 13.09
CA ASP A 108 0.23 2.49 13.64
C ASP A 108 -0.74 3.09 12.60
N GLY A 109 -0.28 4.06 11.80
CA GLY A 109 -1.04 4.63 10.69
C GLY A 109 -1.31 3.64 9.55
N LEU A 110 -0.37 2.75 9.23
CA LEU A 110 -0.58 1.72 8.20
C LEU A 110 -1.74 0.78 8.55
N PHE A 111 -1.88 0.39 9.83
CA PHE A 111 -3.03 -0.38 10.28
C PHE A 111 -4.31 0.47 10.32
N SER A 112 -4.22 1.75 10.68
CA SER A 112 -5.39 2.63 10.81
C SER A 112 -6.03 3.00 9.47
N PHE A 113 -5.26 3.05 8.39
CA PHE A 113 -5.71 3.45 7.06
C PHE A 113 -5.92 2.26 6.10
N ASP A 114 -5.84 1.02 6.58
CA ASP A 114 -5.90 -0.20 5.76
C ASP A 114 -7.23 -0.37 4.97
N GLN A 115 -8.29 0.35 5.36
CA GLN A 115 -9.59 0.38 4.68
C GLN A 115 -9.74 1.49 3.63
N ASP A 116 -8.93 2.55 3.70
CA ASP A 116 -8.94 3.68 2.77
C ASP A 116 -7.60 3.77 2.04
N VAL A 117 -7.58 3.22 0.83
CA VAL A 117 -6.38 3.20 -0.01
C VAL A 117 -5.85 4.61 -0.31
N ALA A 118 -6.71 5.62 -0.43
CA ALA A 118 -6.27 6.98 -0.69
C ALA A 118 -5.54 7.55 0.54
N ALA A 119 -6.15 7.44 1.72
CA ALA A 119 -5.53 7.87 2.98
C ALA A 119 -4.23 7.08 3.28
N PHE A 120 -4.24 5.77 3.03
CA PHE A 120 -3.05 4.91 3.18
C PHE A 120 -1.92 5.37 2.26
N ARG A 121 -2.23 5.67 0.99
CA ARG A 121 -1.26 6.15 0.02
C ARG A 121 -0.66 7.49 0.43
N GLU A 122 -1.47 8.44 0.88
CA GLU A 122 -0.97 9.73 1.40
C GLU A 122 -0.06 9.51 2.60
N HIS A 123 -0.44 8.64 3.55
CA HIS A 123 0.38 8.33 4.72
C HIS A 123 1.74 7.70 4.34
N VAL A 124 1.76 6.81 3.35
CA VAL A 124 3.01 6.25 2.79
C VAL A 124 3.82 7.34 2.10
N ARG A 125 3.18 8.23 1.32
CA ARG A 125 3.85 9.33 0.63
C ARG A 125 4.52 10.28 1.62
N ASP A 126 3.82 10.69 2.68
CA ASP A 126 4.34 11.57 3.72
C ASP A 126 5.58 10.96 4.39
N PHE A 127 5.54 9.67 4.68
CA PHE A 127 6.70 8.95 5.21
C PHE A 127 7.86 8.92 4.21
N LEU A 128 7.60 8.68 2.92
CA LEU A 128 8.62 8.71 1.88
C LEU A 128 9.23 10.10 1.69
N VAL A 129 8.43 11.18 1.83
CA VAL A 129 8.93 12.55 1.84
C VAL A 129 9.86 12.76 3.03
N GLN A 130 9.44 12.34 4.23
CA GLN A 130 10.22 12.50 5.46
C GLN A 130 11.60 11.84 5.37
N ILE A 131 11.70 10.60 4.86
CA ILE A 131 12.99 9.92 4.71
C ILE A 131 13.88 10.56 3.63
N ARG A 132 13.28 11.13 2.58
CA ARG A 132 13.99 11.73 1.44
C ARG A 132 14.45 13.15 1.70
N GLU A 133 13.70 13.91 2.49
CA GLU A 133 14.07 15.27 2.91
C GLU A 133 15.39 15.25 3.69
N VAL A 134 15.57 14.27 4.56
CA VAL A 134 16.83 14.05 5.31
C VAL A 134 18.00 13.70 4.38
N ALA A 135 17.72 13.02 3.26
CA ALA A 135 18.72 12.64 2.27
C ALA A 135 18.99 13.73 1.21
N GLY A 136 18.22 14.83 1.20
CA GLY A 136 18.33 15.92 0.23
C GLY A 136 17.92 15.54 -1.20
N GLU A 137 16.96 14.63 -1.33
CA GLU A 137 16.54 14.05 -2.62
C GLU A 137 15.38 14.81 -3.28
N ASP A 138 15.22 14.60 -4.60
CA ASP A 138 14.07 15.12 -5.35
C ASP A 138 12.78 14.35 -5.00
N LEU A 139 11.72 15.11 -4.77
CA LEU A 139 10.39 14.63 -4.36
C LEU A 139 9.37 14.67 -5.51
N SER A 140 9.76 15.21 -6.67
CA SER A 140 8.86 15.45 -7.81
C SER A 140 8.16 14.18 -8.28
N ASP A 141 8.84 13.04 -8.20
CA ASP A 141 8.31 11.75 -8.67
C ASP A 141 7.18 11.17 -7.80
N LEU A 142 7.05 11.59 -6.53
CA LEU A 142 6.00 11.05 -5.64
C LEU A 142 4.58 11.52 -5.99
N TYR A 143 4.48 12.59 -6.77
CA TYR A 143 3.22 13.24 -7.14
C TYR A 143 2.84 13.00 -8.60
N LEU A 144 3.65 12.25 -9.36
CA LEU A 144 3.44 12.07 -10.80
C LEU A 144 2.07 11.46 -11.12
N GLU A 145 1.71 10.38 -10.42
CA GLU A 145 0.45 9.65 -10.63
C GLU A 145 -0.79 10.53 -10.36
N GLU A 146 -0.72 11.39 -9.34
CA GLU A 146 -1.81 12.30 -9.01
C GLU A 146 -1.97 13.39 -10.06
N ARG A 147 -0.85 13.95 -10.53
CA ARG A 147 -0.87 14.92 -11.63
C ARG A 147 -1.43 14.33 -12.91
N GLU A 148 -1.05 13.08 -13.24
CA GLU A 148 -1.60 12.38 -14.40
C GLU A 148 -3.12 12.18 -14.27
N ALA A 149 -3.60 11.80 -13.09
CA ALA A 149 -5.02 11.66 -12.81
C ALA A 149 -5.79 13.00 -12.92
N GLU A 150 -5.24 14.08 -12.38
CA GLU A 150 -5.82 15.43 -12.49
C GLU A 150 -5.90 15.91 -13.95
N ILE A 151 -4.83 15.71 -14.72
CA ILE A 151 -4.79 16.06 -16.15
C ILE A 151 -5.84 15.26 -16.92
N ALA A 152 -5.94 13.94 -16.68
CA ALA A 152 -6.93 13.08 -17.33
C ALA A 152 -8.37 13.51 -16.99
N GLN A 153 -8.66 13.82 -15.72
CA GLN A 153 -9.97 14.31 -15.30
C GLN A 153 -10.31 15.65 -15.93
N ALA A 154 -9.36 16.59 -15.98
CA ALA A 154 -9.55 17.88 -16.63
C ALA A 154 -9.82 17.74 -18.13
N GLN A 155 -9.11 16.84 -18.81
CA GLN A 155 -9.33 16.52 -20.24
C GLN A 155 -10.72 15.91 -20.47
N ALA A 156 -11.13 14.93 -19.66
CA ALA A 156 -12.45 14.32 -19.74
C ALA A 156 -13.58 15.33 -19.48
N ALA A 157 -13.41 16.22 -18.50
CA ALA A 157 -14.37 17.29 -18.22
C ALA A 157 -14.47 18.30 -19.38
N LYS A 158 -13.34 18.63 -20.01
CA LYS A 158 -13.30 19.50 -21.20
C LYS A 158 -14.03 18.86 -22.38
N LEU A 159 -13.78 17.58 -22.67
CA LEU A 159 -14.45 16.80 -23.70
C LEU A 159 -15.97 16.74 -23.45
N ARG A 160 -16.41 16.45 -22.22
CA ARG A 160 -17.84 16.45 -21.85
C ARG A 160 -18.51 17.81 -22.08
N ARG A 161 -17.83 18.92 -21.75
CA ARG A 161 -18.36 20.27 -21.99
C ARG A 161 -18.48 20.57 -23.49
N GLN A 162 -17.50 20.14 -24.29
CA GLN A 162 -17.52 20.32 -25.74
C GLN A 162 -18.62 19.48 -26.41
N ALA A 163 -18.90 18.28 -25.90
CA ALA A 163 -19.99 17.40 -26.35
C ALA A 163 -21.38 18.01 -26.18
N CYS A 164 -21.59 18.87 -25.17
CA CYS A 164 -22.87 19.54 -24.96
C CYS A 164 -23.10 20.77 -25.87
N ILE A 165 -22.13 21.15 -26.71
CA ILE A 165 -22.25 22.32 -27.59
C ILE A 165 -22.51 21.83 -29.03
N PRO A 166 -23.73 22.04 -29.58
CA PRO A 166 -24.05 21.67 -30.95
C PRO A 166 -23.08 22.34 -31.93
N GLY A 167 -22.42 21.55 -32.77
CA GLY A 167 -21.52 22.03 -33.84
C GLY A 167 -20.04 22.18 -33.47
N ILE A 168 -19.62 21.84 -32.25
CA ILE A 168 -18.20 21.85 -31.86
C ILE A 168 -17.45 20.54 -32.18
N LEU A 169 -18.12 19.39 -32.21
CA LEU A 169 -17.49 18.13 -32.61
C LEU A 169 -17.50 17.99 -34.13
N GLY A 170 -16.37 17.55 -34.69
CA GLY A 170 -16.29 17.21 -36.10
C GLY A 170 -17.16 15.98 -36.43
N PRO A 171 -17.64 15.83 -37.68
CA PRO A 171 -18.47 14.69 -38.09
C PRO A 171 -17.80 13.31 -37.96
N HIS A 172 -16.48 13.25 -37.70
CA HIS A 172 -15.72 12.02 -37.44
C HIS A 172 -15.60 11.66 -35.95
N GLU A 173 -15.98 12.57 -35.04
CA GLU A 173 -15.85 12.40 -33.59
C GLU A 173 -17.19 12.05 -32.91
N VAL A 174 -18.30 12.19 -33.63
CA VAL A 174 -19.67 11.88 -33.16
C VAL A 174 -19.99 10.38 -33.15
N ASP A 175 -19.23 9.55 -33.89
CA ASP A 175 -19.47 8.11 -34.05
C ASP A 175 -18.99 7.25 -32.84
N MET A 176 -18.40 7.89 -31.82
CA MET A 176 -17.96 7.24 -30.58
C MET A 176 -18.96 7.37 -29.41
N CYS A 177 -20.16 7.89 -29.65
CA CYS A 177 -21.15 8.19 -28.59
C CYS A 177 -22.52 7.49 -28.77
N ASP A 178 -22.63 6.46 -29.61
CA ASP A 178 -23.77 5.53 -29.62
C ASP A 178 -23.53 4.29 -28.74
#